data_AF-A0A1V5YQQ8-F1
#
_entry.id   AF-A0A1V5YQQ8-F1
#
_cell.length_a   1.000
_cell.length_b   1.000
_cell.length_c   1.000
_cell.angle_alpha   90.00
_cell.angle_beta   90.00
_cell.angle_gamma   90.00
#
_symmetry.space_group_name_H-M   'P 1'
#
loop_
_entity.id
_entity.type
_entity.pdbx_description
1 polymer ?
#
loop_
_entity_poly.entity_id
_entity_poly.type
_entity_poly.pdbx_seq_one_letter_code
_entity_poly.pdbx_strand_id
1 'polypeptide(L)' 'MDERNAVGGSYQVESIPTKILINREGKVAQVIVGTLGESALSEAIRKLL' A
#
# COMPACT_ATOMS: atom_id res chain seq x y z
N MET A 1 2.49 11.22 13.47
CA MET A 1 2.31 9.76 13.55
C MET A 1 0.80 9.48 13.56
N ASP A 2 0.33 8.38 12.97
CA ASP A 2 -1.10 7.99 13.01
C ASP A 2 -1.44 7.32 14.36
N GLU A 3 -1.40 8.09 15.44
CA GLU A 3 -1.48 7.58 16.83
C GLU A 3 -2.82 6.90 17.15
N ARG A 4 -3.88 7.23 16.42
CA ARG A 4 -5.23 6.68 16.60
C ARG A 4 -5.59 5.61 15.58
N ASN A 5 -4.64 5.19 14.73
CA ASN A 5 -4.87 4.24 13.65
C ASN A 5 -6.03 4.66 12.72
N ALA A 6 -6.22 5.97 12.51
CA ALA A 6 -7.30 6.47 11.67
C ALA A 6 -7.05 6.12 10.21
N VAL A 7 -5.81 6.23 9.75
CA VAL A 7 -5.43 5.89 8.37
C VAL A 7 -5.35 4.36 8.23
N GLY A 8 -4.59 3.68 9.10
CA GLY A 8 -4.45 2.22 9.02
C GLY A 8 -5.79 1.49 9.15
N GLY A 9 -6.68 1.96 10.03
CA GLY A 9 -8.04 1.45 10.17
C GLY A 9 -8.92 1.73 8.95
N SER A 10 -8.84 2.92 8.34
CA SER A 10 -9.61 3.23 7.12
C SER A 10 -9.26 2.34 5.93
N TYR A 11 -8.02 1.83 5.89
CA TYR A 11 -7.53 0.90 4.89
C TYR A 11 -7.58 -0.57 5.31
N GLN A 12 -8.15 -0.88 6.49
CA GLN A 12 -8.24 -2.24 7.03
C GLN A 12 -6.89 -2.96 7.09
N VAL A 13 -5.83 -2.26 7.48
CA VAL A 13 -4.49 -2.88 7.63
C VAL A 13 -4.48 -3.79 8.86
N GLU A 14 -4.29 -5.09 8.66
CA GLU A 14 -4.30 -6.10 9.73
C GLU A 14 -2.90 -6.53 10.20
N SER A 15 -1.87 -6.29 9.39
CA SER A 15 -0.48 -6.64 9.75
C SER A 15 0.54 -5.69 9.12
N ILE A 16 1.76 -5.72 9.65
CA ILE A 16 2.86 -4.85 9.22
C ILE A 16 4.07 -5.67 8.76
N PRO A 17 4.82 -5.19 7.74
CA PRO A 17 4.51 -4.02 6.91
C PRO A 17 3.39 -4.32 5.89
N THR A 18 2.58 -3.31 5.56
CA THR A 18 1.60 -3.38 4.45
C THR A 18 1.79 -2.18 3.54
N LYS A 19 1.75 -2.38 2.22
CA LYS A 19 1.81 -1.34 1.20
C LYS A 19 0.49 -1.31 0.43
N ILE A 20 -0.02 -0.11 0.21
CA ILE A 20 -1.26 0.10 -0.53
C ILE A 20 -0.91 0.96 -1.73
N LEU A 21 -1.11 0.39 -2.91
CA LEU A 21 -0.82 1.01 -4.18
C LEU A 21 -2.11 1.60 -4.76
N ILE A 22 -2.11 2.91 -4.99
CA ILE A 22 -3.26 3.68 -5.46
C ILE A 22 -2.96 4.16 -6.89
N ASN A 23 -3.90 3.97 -7.81
CA ASN A 23 -3.74 4.38 -9.21
C ASN A 23 -4.05 5.88 -9.42
N ARG A 24 -3.88 6.38 -10.66
CA ARG A 24 -4.16 7.79 -11.02
C ARG A 24 -5.62 8.21 -10.84
N GLU A 25 -6.56 7.28 -10.81
CA GLU A 25 -7.98 7.56 -10.55
C GLU A 25 -8.28 7.70 -9.05
N GLY A 26 -7.28 7.53 -8.18
CA GLY A 26 -7.45 7.55 -6.73
C GLY A 26 -8.04 6.25 -6.17
N LYS A 27 -8.02 5.15 -6.93
CA LYS A 27 -8.53 3.84 -6.50
C LYS A 27 -7.39 2.94 -6.02
N VAL A 28 -7.67 2.12 -5.00
CA VAL A 28 -6.75 1.05 -4.58
C VAL A 28 -6.61 0.04 -5.71
N ALA A 29 -5.40 -0.12 -6.22
CA ALA A 29 -5.07 -1.04 -7.30
C ALA A 29 -4.44 -2.33 -6.80
N GLN A 30 -3.68 -2.27 -5.70
CA GLN A 30 -3.04 -3.44 -5.11
C GLN A 30 -2.76 -3.23 -3.61
N VAL A 31 -2.89 -4.30 -2.82
CA VAL A 31 -2.47 -4.36 -1.42
C VAL A 31 -1.39 -5.43 -1.30
N ILE A 32 -0.26 -5.10 -0.67
CA ILE A 32 0.88 -5.99 -0.49
C ILE A 32 1.17 -6.10 0.99
N VAL A 33 0.89 -7.26 1.55
CA VAL A 33 1.17 -7.60 2.95
C VAL A 33 2.55 -8.23 3.04
N GLY A 34 3.35 -7.77 4.00
CA GLY A 34 4.71 -8.23 4.23
C GLY A 34 5.78 -7.46 3.46
N THR A 35 7.01 -7.94 3.62
CA THR A 35 8.19 -7.33 3.01
C THR A 35 8.17 -7.55 1.51
N LEU A 36 8.51 -6.50 0.77
CA LEU A 36 8.68 -6.54 -0.69
C LEU A 36 10.01 -5.87 -1.01
N GLY A 37 10.82 -6.52 -1.85
CA GLY A 37 12.08 -5.94 -2.32
C GLY A 37 11.85 -4.70 -3.18
N GLU A 38 12.82 -3.79 -3.19
CA GLU A 38 12.74 -2.50 -3.87
C GLU A 38 12.45 -2.65 -5.37
N SER A 39 13.12 -3.57 -6.06
CA SER A 39 12.91 -3.82 -7.49
C SER A 39 11.46 -4.23 -7.77
N ALA A 40 10.92 -5.16 -6.99
CA ALA A 40 9.53 -5.62 -7.14
C ALA A 40 8.52 -4.51 -6.80
N LEU A 41 8.82 -3.64 -5.83
CA LEU A 41 7.99 -2.47 -5.53
C LEU A 41 8.00 -1.46 -6.69
N SER A 42 9.18 -1.19 -7.26
CA SER A 42 9.34 -0.28 -8.41
C SER A 42 8.56 -0.77 -9.63
N GLU A 43 8.63 -2.07 -9.92
CA GLU A 43 7.83 -2.69 -10.99
C GLU A 43 6.32 -2.58 -10.72
N ALA A 44 5.88 -2.82 -9.49
CA ALA A 44 4.48 -2.69 -9.11
C ALA A 44 3.96 -1.26 -9.30
N ILE A 45 4.76 -0.25 -8.92
CA ILE A 45 4.42 1.17 -9.11
C ILE A 45 4.37 1.52 -10.60
N ARG A 46 5.33 1.04 -11.42
CA ARG A 46 5.36 1.33 -12.87
C ARG A 46 4.12 0.85 -13.61
N LYS A 47 3.48 -0.23 -13.15
CA LYS A 47 2.24 -0.76 -13.73
C LYS A 47 1.01 0.13 -13.46
N LEU A 48 1.12 1.11 -12.57
CA LEU A 48 0.03 2.04 -12.20
C LEU A 48 0.09 3.38 -12.93
N LEU A 49 1.19 3.65 -13.64
CA LEU A 49 1.42 4.85 -14.45
C LEU A 49 0.81 4.70 -15.84
#